data_AF-A0A835VNC1-F1
#
_entry.id   AF-A0A835VNC1-F1
#
_cell.length_a   1.000
_cell.length_b   1.000
_cell.length_c   1.000
_cell.angle_alpha   90.00
_cell.angle_beta   90.00
_cell.angle_gamma   90.00
#
_symmetry.space_group_name_H-M   'P 1'
#
loop_
_entity.id
_entity.type
_entity.pdbx_description
1 polymer ?
#
loop_
_entity_poly.entity_id
_entity_poly.type
_entity_poly.pdbx_seq_one_letter_code
_entity_poly.pdbx_strand_id
1 'polypeptide(L)'
;MEYLEKEKLFAKADAIRPGLGAELSRLPLHSAAELKEIDDMLDEHRKGTELRAAAARDYQRQAEEYRRLTAQLDCKLAAAGLSALPPAATSAARHLAAVAGGLGLATCSEGAMLAAWVAADAKRQEQERVQAKREAAASELRAAAEAASRQAEEVARALDGAAARQAEGIRALPRSQVERRQIEEKAASYVAKIQKTTRQLQDTGFREELGHEALTELAGRVAAAEAALAAVREELKEYDAIPPSEAGLASQIETLQRELDQVNQALGGAFVGHSGGGGGGGHGHGALRHGRAGAVGFGQ
;
A
#
# COMPACT_ATOMS: atom_id res chain seq x y z
N MET A 1 26.17 -13.26 80.40
CA MET A 1 25.06 -13.82 79.60
C MET A 1 25.57 -14.86 78.61
N GLU A 2 26.68 -14.62 77.90
CA GLU A 2 27.24 -15.52 76.87
C GLU A 2 27.67 -16.93 77.35
N TYR A 3 28.11 -17.11 78.61
CA TYR A 3 28.49 -18.43 79.13
C TYR A 3 27.31 -19.42 79.22
N LEU A 4 26.13 -18.94 79.61
CA LEU A 4 24.92 -19.77 79.71
C LEU A 4 24.39 -20.16 78.32
N GLU A 5 24.65 -19.36 77.30
CA GLU A 5 24.28 -19.64 75.91
C GLU A 5 25.22 -20.68 75.29
N LYS A 6 26.53 -20.60 75.60
CA LYS A 6 27.52 -21.61 75.21
C LYS A 6 27.23 -22.99 75.80
N GLU A 7 26.91 -23.08 77.09
CA GLU A 7 26.57 -24.36 77.74
C GLU A 7 25.29 -24.99 77.15
N LYS A 8 24.27 -24.16 76.85
CA LYS A 8 23.05 -24.64 76.17
C LYS A 8 23.33 -25.16 74.77
N LEU A 9 24.20 -24.50 74.02
CA LEU A 9 24.59 -24.92 72.67
C LEU A 9 25.39 -26.23 72.70
N PHE A 10 26.30 -26.40 73.65
CA PHE A 10 27.04 -27.66 73.81
C PHE A 10 26.13 -28.82 74.20
N ALA A 11 25.18 -28.59 75.11
CA ALA A 11 24.17 -29.60 75.46
C ALA A 11 23.27 -29.96 74.26
N LYS A 12 22.89 -28.98 73.42
CA LYS A 12 22.16 -29.24 72.17
C LYS A 12 22.99 -30.04 71.16
N ALA A 13 24.28 -29.74 71.03
CA ALA A 13 25.19 -30.47 70.15
C ALA A 13 25.37 -31.92 70.60
N ASP A 14 25.52 -32.15 71.91
CA ASP A 14 25.61 -33.50 72.49
C ASP A 14 24.33 -34.31 72.33
N ALA A 15 23.16 -33.66 72.27
CA ALA A 15 21.89 -34.32 71.98
C ALA A 15 21.79 -34.84 70.53
N ILE A 16 22.52 -34.25 69.58
CA ILE A 16 22.58 -34.69 68.18
C ILE A 16 23.63 -35.80 68.03
N ARG A 17 24.80 -35.64 68.65
CA ARG A 17 25.86 -36.65 68.68
C ARG A 17 26.60 -36.56 70.02
N PRO A 18 26.60 -37.63 70.83
CA PRO A 18 27.33 -37.65 72.09
C PRO A 18 28.82 -37.32 71.87
N GLY A 19 29.33 -36.29 72.56
CA GLY A 19 30.72 -35.84 72.48
C GLY A 19 30.95 -34.60 71.60
N LEU A 20 29.96 -34.17 70.81
CA LEU A 20 30.05 -33.00 69.93
C LEU A 20 30.12 -31.68 70.72
N GLY A 21 29.46 -31.60 71.87
CA GLY A 21 29.55 -30.44 72.77
C GLY A 21 30.95 -30.24 73.33
N ALA A 22 31.64 -31.34 73.66
CA ALA A 22 33.03 -31.32 74.10
C ALA A 22 33.99 -30.89 72.98
N GLU A 23 33.73 -31.25 71.73
CA GLU A 23 34.51 -30.82 70.57
C GLU A 23 34.30 -29.32 70.27
N LEU A 24 33.06 -28.84 70.33
CA LEU A 24 32.75 -27.42 70.14
C LEU A 24 33.31 -26.53 71.26
N SER A 25 33.42 -27.04 72.49
CA SER A 25 34.02 -26.30 73.62
C SER A 25 35.52 -25.99 73.46
N ARG A 26 36.21 -26.71 72.57
CA ARG A 26 37.64 -26.50 72.25
C ARG A 26 37.86 -25.45 71.18
N LEU A 27 36.80 -25.03 70.49
CA LEU A 27 36.88 -24.01 69.44
C LEU A 27 36.83 -22.60 70.07
N PRO A 28 37.71 -21.69 69.63
CA PRO A 28 37.72 -20.31 70.10
C PRO A 28 36.52 -19.52 69.52
N LEU A 29 35.33 -19.68 70.11
CA LEU A 29 34.12 -18.96 69.73
C LEU A 29 34.09 -17.60 70.44
N HIS A 30 34.33 -16.53 69.68
CA HIS A 30 34.61 -15.20 70.21
C HIS A 30 33.51 -14.18 69.93
N SER A 31 32.54 -14.50 69.07
CA SER A 31 31.42 -13.60 68.80
C SER A 31 30.05 -14.27 69.02
N ALA A 32 29.07 -13.46 69.44
CA ALA A 32 27.68 -13.88 69.53
C ALA A 32 27.09 -14.29 68.16
N ALA A 33 27.65 -13.78 67.06
CA ALA A 33 27.29 -14.16 65.71
C ALA A 33 27.68 -15.62 65.39
N GLU A 34 28.90 -16.03 65.75
CA GLU A 34 29.39 -17.41 65.57
C GLU A 34 28.55 -18.42 66.37
N LEU A 35 28.14 -18.07 67.60
CA LEU A 35 27.29 -18.94 68.42
C LEU A 35 25.90 -19.12 67.82
N LYS A 36 25.34 -18.06 67.25
CA LYS A 36 24.04 -18.12 66.59
C LYS A 36 24.10 -18.95 65.30
N GLU A 37 25.16 -18.78 64.51
CA GLU A 37 25.38 -19.58 63.30
C GLU A 37 25.52 -21.08 63.61
N ILE A 38 26.21 -21.45 64.69
CA ILE A 38 26.32 -22.85 65.11
C ILE A 38 24.97 -23.38 65.63
N ASP A 39 24.20 -22.59 66.37
CA ASP A 39 22.85 -23.00 66.82
C ASP A 39 21.92 -23.22 65.62
N ASP A 40 21.95 -22.32 64.64
CA ASP A 40 21.18 -22.42 63.40
C ASP A 40 21.59 -23.68 62.59
N MET A 41 22.89 -23.98 62.47
CA MET A 41 23.39 -25.19 61.81
C MET A 41 22.98 -26.48 62.54
N LEU A 42 22.99 -26.50 63.88
CA LEU A 42 22.56 -27.66 64.68
C LEU A 42 21.05 -27.88 64.54
N ASP A 43 20.26 -26.81 64.54
CA ASP A 43 18.82 -26.88 64.31
C ASP A 43 18.49 -27.33 62.87
N GLU A 44 19.24 -26.87 61.87
CA GLU A 44 19.13 -27.36 60.48
C GLU A 44 19.49 -28.84 60.36
N HIS A 45 20.58 -29.28 60.99
CA HIS A 45 20.97 -30.69 60.98
C HIS A 45 19.91 -31.55 61.67
N ARG A 46 19.39 -31.12 62.82
CA ARG A 46 18.31 -31.81 63.53
C ARG A 46 17.06 -31.93 62.66
N LYS A 47 16.58 -30.82 62.08
CA LYS A 47 15.45 -30.82 61.14
C LYS A 47 15.72 -31.74 59.95
N GLY A 48 16.93 -31.72 59.40
CA GLY A 48 17.35 -32.60 58.31
C GLY A 48 17.33 -34.09 58.69
N THR A 49 17.77 -34.45 59.90
CA THR A 49 17.71 -35.84 60.38
C THR A 49 16.29 -36.32 60.64
N GLU A 50 15.42 -35.46 61.20
CA GLU A 50 14.02 -35.76 61.43
C GLU A 50 13.27 -35.98 60.10
N LEU A 51 13.53 -35.14 59.10
CA LEU A 51 12.97 -35.30 57.74
C LEU A 51 13.44 -36.59 57.08
N ARG A 52 14.74 -36.95 57.17
CA ARG A 52 15.25 -38.22 56.63
C ARG A 52 14.65 -39.42 57.35
N ALA A 53 14.47 -39.34 58.67
CA ALA A 53 13.84 -40.41 59.44
C ALA A 53 12.36 -40.59 59.09
N ALA A 54 11.63 -39.51 58.85
CA ALA A 54 10.26 -39.55 58.34
C ALA A 54 10.19 -40.19 56.95
N ALA A 55 11.03 -39.73 56.01
CA ALA A 55 11.11 -40.29 54.67
C ALA A 55 11.47 -41.79 54.68
N ALA A 56 12.42 -42.21 55.53
CA ALA A 56 12.79 -43.62 55.67
C ALA A 56 11.60 -44.48 56.15
N ARG A 57 10.79 -43.98 57.09
CA ARG A 57 9.57 -44.68 57.55
C ARG A 57 8.52 -44.76 56.45
N ASP A 58 8.35 -43.71 55.65
CA ASP A 58 7.40 -43.72 54.55
C ASP A 58 7.83 -44.69 53.44
N TYR A 59 9.11 -44.74 53.09
CA TYR A 59 9.63 -45.74 52.15
C TYR A 59 9.48 -47.17 52.68
N GLN A 60 9.70 -47.39 53.98
CA GLN A 60 9.48 -48.70 54.60
C GLN A 60 8.01 -49.12 54.52
N ARG A 61 7.08 -48.21 54.84
CA ARG A 61 5.64 -48.47 54.69
C ARG A 61 5.26 -48.80 53.26
N GLN A 62 5.74 -48.03 52.29
CA GLN A 62 5.51 -48.32 50.87
C GLN A 62 6.07 -49.69 50.48
N ALA A 63 7.28 -50.05 50.91
CA ALA A 63 7.87 -51.35 50.63
C ALA A 63 7.05 -52.51 51.22
N GLU A 64 6.51 -52.34 52.43
CA GLU A 64 5.60 -53.32 53.06
C GLU A 64 4.27 -53.43 52.31
N GLU A 65 3.70 -52.31 51.87
CA GLU A 65 2.49 -52.28 51.04
C GLU A 65 2.71 -52.99 49.69
N TYR A 66 3.83 -52.71 49.01
CA TYR A 66 4.17 -53.40 47.77
C TYR A 66 4.36 -54.90 47.99
N ARG A 67 5.06 -55.32 49.04
CA ARG A 67 5.20 -56.76 49.37
C ARG A 67 3.84 -57.42 49.60
N ARG A 68 2.94 -56.74 50.32
CA ARG A 68 1.57 -57.24 50.55
C ARG A 68 0.79 -57.34 49.24
N LEU A 69 0.87 -56.33 48.38
CA LEU A 69 0.19 -56.33 47.08
C LEU A 69 0.74 -57.41 46.15
N THR A 70 2.06 -57.60 46.10
CA THR A 70 2.70 -58.68 45.33
C THR A 70 2.23 -60.04 45.84
N ALA A 71 2.25 -60.28 47.16
CA ALA A 71 1.75 -61.54 47.72
C ALA A 71 0.26 -61.78 47.41
N GLN A 72 -0.57 -60.74 47.45
CA GLN A 72 -1.98 -60.83 47.05
C GLN A 72 -2.15 -61.16 45.57
N LEU A 73 -1.31 -60.59 44.69
CA LEU A 73 -1.30 -60.90 43.27
C LEU A 73 -0.83 -62.33 43.03
N ASP A 74 0.21 -62.79 43.71
CA ASP A 74 0.70 -64.16 43.62
C ASP A 74 -0.36 -65.18 44.05
N CYS A 75 -1.08 -64.91 45.15
CA CYS A 75 -2.20 -65.75 45.56
C CYS A 75 -3.33 -65.78 44.52
N LYS A 76 -3.66 -64.65 43.89
CA LYS A 76 -4.68 -64.59 42.83
C LYS A 76 -4.24 -65.31 41.56
N LEU A 77 -2.97 -65.18 41.17
CA LEU A 77 -2.39 -65.88 40.02
C LEU A 77 -2.34 -67.39 40.25
N ALA A 78 -1.99 -67.82 41.47
CA ALA A 78 -2.03 -69.22 41.86
C ALA A 78 -3.46 -69.79 41.88
N ALA A 79 -4.43 -69.05 42.43
CA ALA A 79 -5.84 -69.44 42.43
C ALA A 79 -6.43 -69.54 41.01
N ALA A 80 -5.94 -68.72 40.08
CA ALA A 80 -6.31 -68.78 38.66
C ALA A 80 -5.57 -69.89 37.88
N GLY A 81 -4.71 -70.68 38.52
CA GLY A 81 -3.97 -71.79 37.89
C GLY A 81 -2.85 -71.35 36.95
N LEU A 82 -2.53 -70.05 36.86
CA LEU A 82 -1.49 -69.51 35.98
C LEU A 82 -0.08 -69.96 36.40
N SER A 83 0.11 -70.32 37.68
CA SER A 83 1.39 -70.84 38.20
C SER A 83 1.69 -72.28 37.80
N ALA A 84 0.70 -73.02 37.28
CA ALA A 84 0.84 -74.40 36.83
C ALA A 84 1.09 -74.52 35.32
N LEU A 85 1.05 -73.39 34.59
CA LEU A 85 1.25 -73.39 33.15
C LEU A 85 2.73 -73.46 32.78
N PRO A 86 3.07 -74.09 31.64
CA PRO A 86 4.42 -74.00 31.08
C PRO A 86 4.87 -72.55 30.89
N PRO A 87 6.18 -72.23 31.01
CA PRO A 87 6.69 -70.87 30.84
C PRO A 87 6.27 -70.21 29.51
N ALA A 88 6.19 -70.99 28.43
CA ALA A 88 5.72 -70.51 27.12
C ALA A 88 4.24 -70.08 27.14
N ALA A 89 3.37 -70.87 27.78
CA ALA A 89 1.95 -70.54 27.91
C ALA A 89 1.72 -69.32 28.82
N THR A 90 2.52 -69.19 29.88
CA THR A 90 2.50 -68.02 30.76
C THR A 90 2.92 -66.75 30.02
N SER A 91 3.95 -66.83 29.18
CA SER A 91 4.39 -65.71 28.34
C SER A 91 3.29 -65.30 27.35
N ALA A 92 2.69 -66.26 26.64
CA ALA A 92 1.60 -66.00 25.70
C ALA A 92 0.39 -65.34 26.40
N ALA A 93 -0.02 -65.84 27.57
CA ALA A 93 -1.10 -65.25 28.36
C ALA A 93 -0.81 -63.81 28.78
N ARG A 94 0.43 -63.51 29.18
CA ARG A 94 0.86 -62.14 29.50
C ARG A 94 0.83 -61.22 28.28
N HIS A 95 1.27 -61.70 27.12
CA HIS A 95 1.19 -60.93 25.88
C HIS A 95 -0.26 -60.65 25.48
N LEU A 96 -1.13 -61.65 25.52
CA LEU A 96 -2.56 -61.47 25.23
C LEU A 96 -3.23 -60.50 26.22
N ALA A 97 -2.92 -60.60 27.51
CA ALA A 97 -3.39 -59.67 28.52
C ALA A 97 -2.88 -58.24 28.30
N ALA A 98 -1.62 -58.08 27.87
CA ALA A 98 -1.05 -56.78 27.53
C ALA A 98 -1.72 -56.17 26.30
N VAL A 99 -1.99 -56.95 25.26
CA VAL A 99 -2.71 -56.50 24.07
C VAL A 99 -4.17 -56.15 24.41
N ALA A 100 -4.86 -57.01 25.16
CA ALA A 100 -6.21 -56.73 25.63
C ALA A 100 -6.25 -55.46 26.49
N GLY A 101 -5.30 -55.29 27.42
CA GLY A 101 -5.16 -54.09 28.23
C GLY A 101 -4.88 -52.83 27.41
N GLY A 102 -4.03 -52.92 26.39
CA GLY A 102 -3.77 -51.83 25.44
C GLY A 102 -4.99 -51.44 24.60
N LEU A 103 -5.87 -52.40 24.32
CA LEU A 103 -7.16 -52.19 23.65
C LEU A 103 -8.30 -51.81 24.63
N GLY A 104 -8.03 -51.78 25.94
CA GLY A 104 -9.03 -51.49 26.97
C GLY A 104 -10.05 -52.61 27.22
N LEU A 105 -9.72 -53.85 26.86
CA LEU A 105 -10.59 -55.02 27.01
C LEU A 105 -10.34 -55.75 28.32
N ALA A 106 -11.43 -56.19 28.95
CA ALA A 106 -11.39 -57.02 30.16
C ALA A 106 -11.19 -58.52 29.86
N THR A 107 -11.38 -58.94 28.61
CA THR A 107 -11.27 -60.34 28.18
C THR A 107 -10.40 -60.46 26.93
N CYS A 108 -9.72 -61.61 26.80
CA CYS A 108 -8.87 -61.93 25.65
C CYS A 108 -9.60 -62.76 24.58
N SER A 109 -10.91 -62.54 24.41
CA SER A 109 -11.67 -63.20 23.34
C SER A 109 -11.20 -62.68 21.98
N GLU A 110 -10.88 -63.59 21.06
CA GLU A 110 -10.37 -63.26 19.72
C GLU A 110 -11.30 -62.27 18.99
N GLY A 111 -12.61 -62.51 18.99
CA GLY A 111 -13.58 -61.62 18.35
C GLY A 111 -13.63 -60.22 18.98
N ALA A 112 -13.50 -60.13 20.31
CA ALA A 112 -13.45 -58.84 21.01
C ALA A 112 -12.17 -58.08 20.70
N MET A 113 -11.02 -58.78 20.68
CA MET A 113 -9.72 -58.19 20.35
C MET A 113 -9.68 -57.68 18.91
N LEU A 114 -10.19 -58.46 17.95
CA LEU A 114 -10.27 -58.04 16.54
C LEU A 114 -11.19 -56.83 16.35
N ALA A 115 -12.38 -56.84 16.98
CA ALA A 115 -13.31 -55.72 16.90
C ALA A 115 -12.72 -54.43 17.50
N ALA A 116 -12.07 -54.52 18.65
CA ALA A 116 -11.41 -53.39 19.29
C ALA A 116 -10.23 -52.87 18.46
N TRP A 117 -9.47 -53.77 17.84
CA TRP A 117 -8.38 -53.39 16.93
C TRP A 117 -8.88 -52.61 15.72
N VAL A 118 -9.94 -53.11 15.05
CA VAL A 118 -10.56 -52.43 13.92
C VAL A 118 -11.13 -51.06 14.34
N ALA A 119 -11.77 -50.97 15.51
CA ALA A 119 -12.26 -49.70 16.03
C ALA A 119 -11.13 -48.71 16.34
N ALA A 120 -10.01 -49.18 16.91
CA ALA A 120 -8.83 -48.37 17.17
C ALA A 120 -8.19 -47.86 15.86
N ASP A 121 -8.10 -48.72 14.84
CA ASP A 121 -7.59 -48.34 13.52
C ASP A 121 -8.49 -47.31 12.82
N ALA A 122 -9.80 -47.53 12.85
CA ALA A 122 -10.77 -46.56 12.30
C ALA A 122 -10.66 -45.20 12.99
N LYS A 123 -10.49 -45.18 14.32
CA LYS A 123 -10.29 -43.95 15.09
C LYS A 123 -8.97 -43.26 14.73
N ARG A 124 -7.90 -44.03 14.52
CA ARG A 124 -6.60 -43.49 14.06
C ARG A 124 -6.73 -42.84 12.69
N GLN A 125 -7.36 -43.51 11.73
CA GLN A 125 -7.58 -42.96 10.39
C GLN A 125 -8.43 -41.68 10.42
N GLU A 126 -9.45 -41.61 11.30
CA GLU A 126 -10.25 -40.40 11.47
C GLU A 126 -9.41 -39.25 12.06
N GLN A 127 -8.56 -39.54 13.05
CA GLN A 127 -7.64 -38.56 13.61
C GLN A 127 -6.66 -38.03 12.57
N GLU A 128 -6.09 -38.90 11.73
CA GLU A 128 -5.21 -38.52 10.62
C GLU A 128 -5.94 -37.61 9.61
N ARG A 129 -7.19 -37.92 9.27
CA ARG A 129 -8.02 -37.07 8.39
C ARG A 129 -8.29 -35.70 9.01
N VAL A 130 -8.63 -35.66 10.30
CA VAL A 130 -8.85 -34.39 11.02
C VAL A 130 -7.56 -33.58 11.09
N GLN A 131 -6.43 -34.23 11.33
CA GLN A 131 -5.12 -33.59 11.36
C GLN A 131 -4.76 -33.00 9.99
N ALA A 132 -4.93 -33.76 8.91
CA ALA A 132 -4.71 -33.26 7.55
C ALA A 132 -5.62 -32.06 7.20
N LYS A 133 -6.90 -32.10 7.60
CA LYS A 133 -7.82 -30.96 7.42
C LYS A 133 -7.37 -29.73 8.19
N ARG A 134 -6.88 -29.91 9.43
CA ARG A 134 -6.36 -28.81 10.25
C ARG A 134 -5.09 -28.21 9.66
N GLU A 135 -4.20 -29.04 9.13
CA GLU A 135 -2.97 -28.59 8.48
C GLU A 135 -3.27 -27.82 7.19
N ALA A 136 -4.23 -28.27 6.39
CA ALA A 136 -4.70 -27.53 5.22
C ALA A 136 -5.34 -26.19 5.60
N ALA A 137 -6.22 -26.16 6.61
CA ALA A 137 -6.81 -24.91 7.09
C ALA A 137 -5.74 -23.96 7.65
N ALA A 138 -4.73 -24.49 8.35
CA ALA A 138 -3.62 -23.69 8.87
C ALA A 138 -2.74 -23.11 7.75
N SER A 139 -2.50 -23.86 6.67
CA SER A 139 -1.73 -23.35 5.53
C SER A 139 -2.50 -22.26 4.77
N GLU A 140 -3.80 -22.43 4.57
CA GLU A 140 -4.69 -21.42 3.98
C GLU A 140 -4.70 -20.14 4.82
N LEU A 141 -4.85 -20.26 6.15
CA LEU A 141 -4.81 -19.11 7.06
C LEU A 141 -3.47 -18.39 7.05
N ARG A 142 -2.35 -19.12 6.95
CA ARG A 142 -1.02 -18.50 6.81
C ARG A 142 -0.89 -17.73 5.51
N ALA A 143 -1.31 -18.32 4.39
CA ALA A 143 -1.29 -17.64 3.10
C ALA A 143 -2.15 -16.37 3.10
N ALA A 144 -3.34 -16.43 3.72
CA ALA A 144 -4.21 -15.26 3.89
C ALA A 144 -3.57 -14.18 4.78
N ALA A 145 -2.90 -14.56 5.87
CA ALA A 145 -2.21 -13.63 6.74
C ALA A 145 -1.03 -12.95 6.05
N GLU A 146 -0.25 -13.69 5.26
CA GLU A 146 0.84 -13.13 4.44
C GLU A 146 0.31 -12.13 3.40
N ALA A 147 -0.79 -12.47 2.72
CA ALA A 147 -1.43 -11.56 1.77
C ALA A 147 -1.94 -10.28 2.45
N ALA A 148 -2.58 -10.41 3.61
CA ALA A 148 -3.03 -9.25 4.40
C ALA A 148 -1.86 -8.38 4.88
N SER A 149 -0.73 -8.99 5.27
CA SER A 149 0.48 -8.25 5.65
C SER A 149 1.02 -7.42 4.49
N ARG A 150 1.08 -7.99 3.29
CA ARG A 150 1.52 -7.26 2.08
C ARG A 150 0.59 -6.09 1.76
N GLN A 151 -0.72 -6.30 1.86
CA GLN A 151 -1.70 -5.21 1.68
C GLN A 151 -1.54 -4.11 2.73
N ALA A 152 -1.28 -4.47 3.98
CA ALA A 152 -1.03 -3.49 5.04
C ALA A 152 0.23 -2.65 4.76
N GLU A 153 1.31 -3.27 4.26
CA GLU A 153 2.53 -2.56 3.84
C GLU A 153 2.28 -1.62 2.65
N GLU A 154 1.49 -2.05 1.66
CA GLU A 154 1.11 -1.20 0.52
C GLU A 154 0.31 0.02 0.98
N VAL A 155 -0.67 -0.17 1.87
CA VAL A 155 -1.46 0.91 2.46
C VAL A 155 -0.60 1.86 3.28
N ALA A 156 0.35 1.34 4.06
CA ALA A 156 1.30 2.16 4.83
C ALA A 156 2.14 3.04 3.90
N ARG A 157 2.70 2.47 2.82
CA ARG A 157 3.45 3.25 1.81
C ARG A 157 2.59 4.31 1.12
N ALA A 158 1.33 3.98 0.82
CA ALA A 158 0.40 4.93 0.22
C ALA A 158 0.07 6.09 1.17
N LEU A 159 -0.10 5.81 2.47
CA LEU A 159 -0.30 6.82 3.51
C LEU A 159 0.92 7.72 3.65
N ASP A 160 2.13 7.17 3.68
CA ASP A 160 3.38 7.94 3.74
C ASP A 160 3.52 8.85 2.50
N GLY A 161 3.22 8.32 1.32
CA GLY A 161 3.20 9.10 0.08
C GLY A 161 2.12 10.19 0.05
N ALA A 162 0.98 9.98 0.70
CA ALA A 162 -0.06 11.00 0.86
C ALA A 162 0.38 12.09 1.86
N ALA A 163 0.98 11.70 2.98
CA ALA A 163 1.51 12.62 3.98
C ALA A 163 2.63 13.50 3.42
N ALA A 164 3.53 12.93 2.61
CA ALA A 164 4.57 13.69 1.91
C ALA A 164 3.98 14.74 0.96
N ARG A 165 2.99 14.35 0.14
CA ARG A 165 2.29 15.28 -0.77
C ARG A 165 1.53 16.37 -0.01
N GLN A 166 0.93 16.05 1.12
CA GLN A 166 0.29 17.03 1.98
C GLN A 166 1.31 18.04 2.54
N ALA A 167 2.47 17.56 3.00
CA ALA A 167 3.53 18.42 3.49
C ALA A 167 4.08 19.36 2.40
N GLU A 168 4.23 18.86 1.17
CA GLU A 168 4.60 19.68 0.01
C GLU A 168 3.54 20.73 -0.32
N GLY A 169 2.25 20.33 -0.32
CA GLY A 169 1.13 21.26 -0.52
C GLY A 169 1.11 22.38 0.53
N ILE A 170 1.33 22.05 1.81
CA ILE A 170 1.44 23.03 2.90
C ILE A 170 2.61 23.98 2.67
N ARG A 171 3.76 23.49 2.18
CA ARG A 171 4.91 24.34 1.84
C ARG A 171 4.67 25.24 0.61
N ALA A 172 3.85 24.80 -0.34
CA ALA A 172 3.54 25.56 -1.55
C ALA A 172 2.47 26.65 -1.33
N LEU A 173 1.57 26.45 -0.36
CA LEU A 173 0.49 27.38 -0.01
C LEU A 173 0.93 28.84 0.21
N PRO A 174 1.99 29.14 0.97
CA PRO A 174 2.47 30.51 1.16
C PRO A 174 2.89 31.18 -0.17
N ARG A 175 3.57 30.45 -1.06
CA ARG A 175 3.99 30.99 -2.36
C ARG A 175 2.79 31.32 -3.25
N SER A 176 1.81 30.41 -3.30
CA SER A 176 0.55 30.64 -4.00
C SER A 176 -0.21 31.86 -3.46
N GLN A 177 -0.24 32.05 -2.14
CA GLN A 177 -0.87 33.22 -1.53
C GLN A 177 -0.15 34.53 -1.90
N VAL A 178 1.19 34.52 -1.95
CA VAL A 178 1.99 35.69 -2.38
C VAL A 178 1.73 36.01 -3.85
N GLU A 179 1.77 35.02 -4.73
CA GLU A 179 1.47 35.21 -6.17
C GLU A 179 0.06 35.76 -6.38
N ARG A 180 -0.92 35.22 -5.66
CA ARG A 180 -2.30 35.71 -5.70
C ARG A 180 -2.40 37.18 -5.30
N ARG A 181 -1.75 37.58 -4.20
CA ARG A 181 -1.71 38.98 -3.76
C ARG A 181 -1.07 39.89 -4.82
N GLN A 182 0.03 39.47 -5.45
CA GLN A 182 0.66 40.25 -6.52
C GLN A 182 -0.25 40.42 -7.74
N ILE A 183 -1.04 39.41 -8.08
CA ILE A 183 -2.02 39.50 -9.17
C ILE A 183 -3.15 40.46 -8.79
N GLU A 184 -3.67 40.38 -7.56
CA GLU A 184 -4.69 41.28 -7.04
C GLU A 184 -4.21 42.74 -7.02
N GLU A 185 -2.97 43.00 -6.60
CA GLU A 185 -2.33 44.33 -6.65
C GLU A 185 -2.17 44.85 -8.08
N LYS A 186 -1.73 44.00 -9.02
CA LYS A 186 -1.62 44.35 -10.44
C LYS A 186 -2.99 44.69 -11.04
N ALA A 187 -4.01 43.90 -10.72
CA ALA A 187 -5.38 44.14 -11.17
C ALA A 187 -5.89 45.49 -10.65
N ALA A 188 -5.70 45.79 -9.36
CA ALA A 188 -6.06 47.07 -8.77
C ALA A 188 -5.33 48.25 -9.45
N SER A 189 -4.03 48.10 -9.73
CA SER A 189 -3.26 49.09 -10.49
C SER A 189 -3.81 49.31 -11.90
N TYR A 190 -4.18 48.25 -12.63
CA TYR A 190 -4.78 48.38 -13.95
C TYR A 190 -6.14 49.07 -13.90
N VAL A 191 -6.99 48.74 -12.93
CA VAL A 191 -8.28 49.41 -12.73
C VAL A 191 -8.07 50.91 -12.47
N ALA A 192 -7.13 51.28 -11.60
CA ALA A 192 -6.81 52.68 -11.32
C ALA A 192 -6.27 53.41 -12.55
N LYS A 193 -5.42 52.75 -13.35
CA LYS A 193 -4.94 53.30 -14.63
C LYS A 193 -6.08 53.51 -15.60
N ILE A 194 -6.95 52.51 -15.81
CA ILE A 194 -8.13 52.61 -16.68
C ILE A 194 -8.99 53.80 -16.24
N GLN A 195 -9.35 53.89 -14.97
CA GLN A 195 -10.15 55.00 -14.45
C GLN A 195 -9.49 56.37 -14.68
N LYS A 196 -8.17 56.47 -14.48
CA LYS A 196 -7.42 57.70 -14.76
C LYS A 196 -7.47 58.05 -16.24
N THR A 197 -7.22 57.09 -17.13
CA THR A 197 -7.25 57.32 -18.57
C THR A 197 -8.66 57.67 -19.04
N THR A 198 -9.70 57.03 -18.52
CA THR A 198 -11.10 57.35 -18.82
C THR A 198 -11.45 58.78 -18.40
N ARG A 199 -11.01 59.22 -17.21
CA ARG A 199 -11.18 60.62 -16.78
C ARG A 199 -10.44 61.58 -17.72
N GLN A 200 -9.20 61.28 -18.08
CA GLN A 200 -8.44 62.09 -19.04
C GLN A 200 -9.09 62.17 -20.43
N LEU A 201 -9.73 61.09 -20.89
CA LEU A 201 -10.50 61.08 -22.15
C LEU A 201 -11.77 61.94 -22.04
N GLN A 202 -12.46 61.89 -20.89
CA GLN A 202 -13.62 62.76 -20.62
C GLN A 202 -13.22 64.24 -20.56
N ASP A 203 -12.12 64.56 -19.87
CA ASP A 203 -11.61 65.93 -19.72
C ASP A 203 -11.13 66.52 -21.05
N THR A 204 -10.59 65.70 -21.94
CA THR A 204 -10.17 66.12 -23.30
C THR A 204 -11.32 66.19 -24.30
N GLY A 205 -12.55 65.82 -23.90
CA GLY A 205 -13.72 65.83 -24.77
C GLY A 205 -13.63 64.79 -25.89
N PHE A 206 -12.88 63.70 -25.68
CA PHE A 206 -12.72 62.63 -26.65
C PHE A 206 -14.08 62.03 -27.02
N ARG A 207 -14.35 61.90 -28.32
CA ARG A 207 -15.51 61.20 -28.86
C ARG A 207 -15.04 59.93 -29.54
N GLU A 208 -15.65 58.80 -29.19
CA GLU A 208 -15.27 57.48 -29.68
C GLU A 208 -15.35 57.37 -31.21
N GLU A 209 -16.27 58.13 -31.82
CA GLU A 209 -16.43 58.30 -33.27
C GLU A 209 -15.22 58.93 -33.99
N LEU A 210 -14.37 59.66 -33.25
CA LEU A 210 -13.14 60.28 -33.74
C LEU A 210 -11.89 59.46 -33.40
N GLY A 211 -12.07 58.24 -32.88
CA GLY A 211 -10.98 57.31 -32.63
C GLY A 211 -10.31 56.87 -33.93
N HIS A 212 -9.02 56.54 -33.87
CA HIS A 212 -8.26 56.10 -35.06
C HIS A 212 -8.93 54.93 -35.78
N GLU A 213 -9.43 53.93 -35.04
CA GLU A 213 -10.12 52.77 -35.61
C GLU A 213 -11.40 53.19 -36.37
N ALA A 214 -12.27 53.99 -35.73
CA ALA A 214 -13.48 54.52 -36.36
C ALA A 214 -13.17 55.38 -37.61
N LEU A 215 -12.13 56.21 -37.56
CA LEU A 215 -11.69 57.02 -38.69
C LEU A 215 -11.11 56.17 -39.82
N THR A 216 -10.37 55.11 -39.52
CA THR A 216 -9.85 54.18 -40.54
C THR A 216 -10.96 53.36 -41.19
N GLU A 217 -11.97 52.93 -40.42
CA GLU A 217 -13.16 52.29 -40.99
C GLU A 217 -13.95 53.24 -41.88
N LEU A 218 -14.15 54.50 -41.44
CA LEU A 218 -14.84 55.52 -42.22
C LEU A 218 -14.08 55.83 -43.52
N ALA A 219 -12.76 55.98 -43.44
CA ALA A 219 -11.91 56.20 -44.61
C ALA A 219 -11.99 55.02 -45.60
N GLY A 220 -12.01 53.79 -45.10
CA GLY A 220 -12.24 52.59 -45.92
C GLY A 220 -13.60 52.60 -46.62
N ARG A 221 -14.67 53.00 -45.91
CA ARG A 221 -16.02 53.11 -46.49
C ARG A 221 -16.10 54.21 -47.56
N VAL A 222 -15.45 55.34 -47.35
CA VAL A 222 -15.39 56.44 -48.34
C VAL A 222 -14.64 55.97 -49.59
N ALA A 223 -13.47 55.35 -49.44
CA ALA A 223 -12.71 54.84 -50.59
C ALA A 223 -13.50 53.78 -51.39
N ALA A 224 -14.24 52.90 -50.71
CA ALA A 224 -15.12 51.93 -51.36
C ALA A 224 -16.29 52.60 -52.11
N ALA A 225 -16.89 53.63 -51.51
CA ALA A 225 -17.96 54.40 -52.14
C ALA A 225 -17.45 55.19 -53.37
N GLU A 226 -16.25 55.77 -53.29
CA GLU A 226 -15.61 56.46 -54.42
C GLU A 226 -15.30 55.51 -55.57
N ALA A 227 -14.82 54.29 -55.27
CA ALA A 227 -14.59 53.25 -56.28
C ALA A 227 -15.89 52.81 -56.96
N ALA A 228 -16.97 52.63 -56.18
CA ALA A 228 -18.29 52.30 -56.72
C ALA A 228 -18.85 53.43 -57.61
N LEU A 229 -18.66 54.70 -57.19
CA LEU A 229 -19.09 55.86 -57.96
C LEU A 229 -18.30 56.00 -59.26
N ALA A 230 -16.99 55.70 -59.24
CA ALA A 230 -16.17 55.65 -60.45
C ALA A 230 -16.65 54.56 -61.42
N ALA A 231 -16.96 53.36 -60.94
CA ALA A 231 -17.51 52.28 -61.77
C ALA A 231 -18.84 52.68 -62.43
N VAL A 232 -19.77 53.25 -61.66
CA VAL A 232 -21.07 53.72 -62.19
C VAL A 232 -20.91 54.86 -63.20
N ARG A 233 -19.90 55.74 -63.02
CA ARG A 233 -19.60 56.79 -64.01
C ARG A 233 -19.05 56.24 -65.31
N GLU A 234 -18.24 55.18 -65.27
CA GLU A 234 -17.79 54.50 -66.49
C GLU A 234 -18.96 53.81 -67.19
N GLU A 235 -19.82 53.10 -66.45
CA GLU A 235 -21.06 52.53 -67.02
C GLU A 235 -21.95 53.62 -67.66
N LEU A 236 -22.11 54.78 -67.02
CA LEU A 236 -22.88 55.89 -67.58
C LEU A 236 -22.28 56.43 -68.89
N LYS A 237 -20.94 56.54 -68.97
CA LYS A 237 -20.26 56.94 -70.22
C LYS A 237 -20.47 55.91 -71.33
N GLU A 238 -20.50 54.62 -71.00
CA GLU A 238 -20.83 53.56 -71.95
C GLU A 238 -22.25 53.72 -72.49
N TYR A 239 -23.21 54.12 -71.64
CA TYR A 239 -24.58 54.43 -72.08
C TYR A 239 -24.67 55.70 -72.92
N ASP A 240 -23.95 56.76 -72.57
CA ASP A 240 -23.90 58.01 -73.35
C ASP A 240 -23.20 57.84 -74.70
N ALA A 241 -22.36 56.81 -74.86
CA ALA A 241 -21.70 56.46 -76.12
C ALA A 241 -22.64 55.75 -77.11
N ILE A 242 -23.86 55.38 -76.71
CA ILE A 242 -24.87 54.75 -77.57
C ILE A 242 -25.55 55.84 -78.41
N PRO A 243 -25.44 55.82 -79.76
CA PRO A 243 -26.08 56.80 -80.60
C PRO A 243 -27.61 56.65 -80.52
N PRO A 244 -28.36 57.77 -80.48
CA PRO A 244 -29.80 57.77 -80.19
C PRO A 244 -30.69 57.22 -81.33
N SER A 245 -30.12 56.70 -82.42
CA SER A 245 -30.87 56.21 -83.58
C SER A 245 -30.46 54.77 -83.95
N GLU A 246 -31.44 53.95 -84.34
CA GLU A 246 -31.21 52.54 -84.74
C GLU A 246 -30.22 52.41 -85.91
N ALA A 247 -30.21 53.39 -86.82
CA ALA A 247 -29.26 53.45 -87.94
C ALA A 247 -27.83 53.77 -87.48
N GLY A 248 -27.66 54.60 -86.45
CA GLY A 248 -26.35 54.91 -85.86
C GLY A 248 -25.77 53.72 -85.09
N LEU A 249 -26.63 52.98 -84.38
CA LEU A 249 -26.27 51.72 -83.70
C LEU A 249 -25.84 50.64 -84.69
N ALA A 250 -26.58 50.46 -85.79
CA ALA A 250 -26.21 49.50 -86.84
C ALA A 250 -24.85 49.83 -87.48
N SER A 251 -24.57 51.12 -87.73
CA SER A 251 -23.27 51.56 -88.26
C SER A 251 -22.13 51.34 -87.26
N GLN A 252 -22.32 51.66 -85.97
CA GLN A 252 -21.31 51.41 -84.95
C GLN A 252 -21.04 49.92 -84.75
N ILE A 253 -22.07 49.08 -84.75
CA ILE A 253 -21.91 47.61 -84.69
C ILE A 253 -21.10 47.12 -85.89
N GLU A 254 -21.40 47.60 -87.09
CA GLU A 254 -20.64 47.22 -88.29
C GLU A 254 -19.17 47.71 -88.22
N THR A 255 -18.94 48.89 -87.65
CA THR A 255 -17.57 49.43 -87.47
C THR A 255 -16.79 48.64 -86.42
N LEU A 256 -17.42 48.34 -85.28
CA LEU A 256 -16.83 47.50 -84.22
C LEU A 256 -16.62 46.07 -84.69
N GLN A 257 -17.52 45.50 -85.51
CA GLN A 257 -17.32 44.19 -86.13
C GLN A 257 -16.13 44.19 -87.09
N ARG A 258 -15.96 45.24 -87.90
CA ARG A 258 -14.77 45.39 -88.76
C ARG A 258 -13.49 45.56 -87.95
N GLU A 259 -13.53 46.29 -86.83
CA GLU A 259 -12.38 46.41 -85.91
C GLU A 259 -12.08 45.08 -85.20
N LEU A 260 -13.10 44.31 -84.80
CA LEU A 260 -12.95 42.98 -84.22
C LEU A 260 -12.37 41.99 -85.25
N ASP A 261 -12.81 42.08 -86.51
CA ASP A 261 -12.26 41.30 -87.62
C ASP A 261 -10.81 41.71 -87.92
N GLN A 262 -10.47 43.00 -87.84
CA GLN A 262 -9.09 43.48 -87.96
C GLN A 262 -8.21 43.01 -86.79
N VAL A 263 -8.72 43.02 -85.55
CA VAL A 263 -8.00 42.51 -84.37
C VAL A 263 -7.86 40.99 -84.43
N ASN A 264 -8.88 40.26 -84.91
CA ASN A 264 -8.80 38.82 -85.12
C ASN A 264 -7.85 38.45 -86.28
N GLN A 265 -7.76 39.27 -87.33
CA GLN A 265 -6.74 39.13 -88.38
C GLN A 265 -5.34 39.48 -87.87
N ALA A 266 -5.20 40.49 -87.03
CA ALA A 266 -3.94 40.85 -86.39
C ALA A 266 -3.47 39.78 -85.39
N LEU A 267 -4.36 39.17 -84.62
CA LEU A 267 -4.07 38.05 -83.72
C LEU A 267 -3.85 36.72 -84.48
N GLY A 268 -4.57 36.51 -85.58
CA GLY A 268 -4.36 35.39 -86.51
C GLY A 268 -3.04 35.49 -87.29
N GLY A 269 -2.56 36.72 -87.54
CA GLY A 269 -1.24 37.01 -88.12
C GLY A 269 -0.09 37.08 -87.11
N ALA A 270 -0.37 37.35 -85.83
CA ALA A 270 0.63 37.47 -84.77
C ALA A 270 1.01 36.14 -84.08
N PHE A 271 0.34 35.01 -84.40
CA PHE A 271 0.68 33.70 -83.84
C PHE A 271 1.64 32.85 -84.71
N VAL A 272 2.01 33.32 -85.92
CA VAL A 272 3.01 32.67 -86.78
C VAL A 272 4.14 33.65 -87.11
N GLY A 273 5.08 33.81 -86.18
CA GLY A 273 6.42 34.34 -86.48
C GLY A 273 6.87 35.58 -85.70
N HIS A 274 7.18 35.42 -84.41
CA HIS A 274 8.42 36.00 -83.86
C HIS A 274 8.84 35.27 -82.58
N SER A 275 9.68 34.27 -82.79
CA SER A 275 10.69 33.82 -81.85
C SER A 275 11.62 34.97 -81.46
N GLY A 276 11.93 35.08 -80.17
CA GLY A 276 13.28 35.48 -79.75
C GLY A 276 13.40 36.73 -78.87
N GLY A 277 13.77 36.48 -77.61
CA GLY A 277 14.58 37.37 -76.76
C GLY A 277 13.86 38.60 -76.19
N GLY A 278 13.97 38.95 -74.92
CA GLY A 278 14.83 38.48 -73.85
C GLY A 278 15.00 39.61 -72.84
N GLY A 279 15.02 39.27 -71.55
CA GLY A 279 15.48 40.11 -70.43
C GLY A 279 14.50 41.21 -69.98
N GLY A 280 14.28 41.49 -68.71
CA GLY A 280 14.91 41.01 -67.47
C GLY A 280 14.69 42.05 -66.36
N GLY A 281 14.52 41.59 -65.12
CA GLY A 281 14.57 42.38 -63.88
C GLY A 281 13.25 43.05 -63.47
N GLY A 282 12.79 43.01 -62.22
CA GLY A 282 13.34 42.42 -61.00
C GLY A 282 12.45 42.77 -59.80
N HIS A 283 12.56 41.94 -58.76
CA HIS A 283 12.42 42.22 -57.32
C HIS A 283 11.09 42.75 -56.76
N GLY A 284 10.52 41.97 -55.83
CA GLY A 284 9.51 42.45 -54.88
C GLY A 284 8.94 41.33 -54.01
N HIS A 285 9.45 41.21 -52.79
CA HIS A 285 9.07 40.22 -51.78
C HIS A 285 7.57 40.20 -51.46
N GLY A 286 6.92 39.06 -51.65
CA GLY A 286 5.61 38.74 -51.08
C GLY A 286 5.74 37.81 -49.87
N ALA A 287 5.85 38.37 -48.67
CA ALA A 287 5.69 37.63 -47.42
C ALA A 287 4.21 37.60 -47.03
N LEU A 288 3.54 36.49 -47.33
CA LEU A 288 2.18 36.20 -46.86
C LEU A 288 2.24 35.64 -45.42
N ARG A 289 1.80 36.48 -44.48
CA ARG A 289 1.20 36.06 -43.21
C ARG A 289 -0.20 35.53 -43.49
N HIS A 290 -0.55 34.35 -42.96
CA HIS A 290 -1.70 34.12 -42.06
C HIS A 290 -1.90 32.62 -41.82
N GLY A 291 -2.04 32.22 -40.56
CA GLY A 291 -2.36 30.85 -40.18
C GLY A 291 -2.08 30.53 -38.71
N ARG A 292 -2.56 31.36 -37.77
CA ARG A 292 -2.54 31.05 -36.33
C ARG A 292 -3.75 30.18 -36.02
N ALA A 293 -3.54 28.87 -35.92
CA ALA A 293 -4.51 27.95 -35.34
C ALA A 293 -4.55 28.16 -33.82
N GLY A 294 -5.69 28.63 -33.31
CA GLY A 294 -6.03 28.57 -31.90
C GLY A 294 -6.77 27.26 -31.63
N ALA A 295 -6.12 26.33 -30.93
CA ALA A 295 -6.77 25.18 -30.32
C ALA A 295 -6.74 25.41 -28.80
N VAL A 296 -7.87 25.87 -28.24
CA VAL A 296 -8.13 25.85 -26.80
C VAL A 296 -9.20 24.79 -26.60
N GLY A 297 -8.75 23.61 -26.17
CA GLY A 297 -9.62 22.55 -25.66
C GLY A 297 -9.58 22.57 -24.14
N PHE A 298 -10.66 23.08 -23.53
CA PHE A 298 -11.04 22.81 -22.15
C PHE A 298 -12.29 21.94 -22.22
N GLY A 299 -12.32 20.80 -21.52
CA GLY A 299 -13.55 20.03 -21.34
C GLY A 299 -13.37 18.58 -20.91
N GLN A 300 -13.37 18.38 -19.58
CA GLN A 300 -13.58 17.16 -18.78
C GLN A 300 -12.46 16.12 -18.69
#